data_AF-A0A957D4Z5-F1
#
_entry.id   AF-A0A957D4Z5-F1
#
_cell.length_a   1.000
_cell.length_b   1.000
_cell.length_c   1.000
_cell.angle_alpha   90.00
_cell.angle_beta   90.00
_cell.angle_gamma   90.00
#
_symmetry.space_group_name_H-M   'P 1'
#
loop_
_entity.id
_entity.type
_entity.pdbx_description
1 polymer ?
#
loop_
_entity_poly.entity_id
_entity_poly.type
_entity_poly.pdbx_seq_one_letter_code
_entity_poly.pdbx_strand_id
1 'polypeptide(L)'
;MTALEEKTNKKAPGGSAWREFPWWLVAIIIFLITMGILIATQPEFKRAFLFIKGGFGSLEDFPDVVALIGKGISVTVYTTLVGFAFALVFGLLAGLGRISSNVILRNTAIFYVEFIRGVPTLVLIFTVAFVLVPWIAGGENSGVSMSSRAVFALAIIYGAFLAEIFRAGIES
;
A
#
# COMPACT_ATOMS: atom_id res chain seq x y z
N MET A 1 12.31 -22.40 64.57
CA MET A 1 11.69 -21.61 63.48
C MET A 1 11.92 -22.33 62.15
N THR A 2 11.47 -23.59 62.06
CA THR A 2 11.97 -24.53 61.02
C THR A 2 10.84 -25.40 60.47
N ALA A 3 9.59 -24.94 60.58
CA ALA A 3 8.41 -25.70 60.17
C ALA A 3 7.37 -24.86 59.40
N LEU A 4 7.71 -23.64 58.96
CA LEU A 4 6.78 -22.74 58.26
C LEU A 4 7.23 -22.33 56.84
N GLU A 5 8.40 -22.77 56.38
CA GLU A 5 8.86 -22.55 54.99
C GLU A 5 8.51 -23.69 54.04
N GLU A 6 7.81 -24.73 54.52
CA GLU A 6 7.26 -25.78 53.66
C GLU A 6 5.80 -25.48 53.29
N LYS A 7 5.49 -24.22 52.98
CA LYS A 7 4.39 -23.94 52.05
C LYS A 7 4.93 -24.14 50.65
N THR A 8 5.09 -25.43 50.36
CA THR A 8 5.02 -26.03 49.04
C THR A 8 4.25 -25.13 48.08
N ASN A 9 5.01 -24.60 47.12
CA ASN A 9 4.58 -24.31 45.77
C ASN A 9 3.72 -25.49 45.26
N LYS A 10 2.44 -25.50 45.62
CA LYS A 10 1.43 -26.34 44.99
C LYS A 10 1.25 -25.73 43.61
N LYS A 11 2.04 -26.20 42.63
CA LYS A 11 1.65 -26.13 41.22
C LYS A 11 0.20 -26.62 41.17
N ALA A 12 -0.73 -25.73 40.85
CA ALA A 12 -2.12 -26.11 40.65
C ALA A 12 -2.15 -27.22 39.59
N PRO A 13 -2.64 -28.43 39.90
CA PRO A 13 -2.80 -29.46 38.90
C PRO A 13 -4.03 -29.07 38.07
N GLY A 14 -3.81 -28.66 36.82
CA GLY A 14 -4.91 -28.34 35.90
C GLY A 14 -4.79 -27.03 35.13
N GLY A 15 -3.57 -26.60 34.79
CA GLY A 15 -3.39 -25.70 33.64
C GLY A 15 -3.81 -26.44 32.38
N SER A 16 -5.05 -26.24 31.94
CA SER A 16 -5.63 -27.01 30.85
C SER A 16 -4.80 -26.82 29.58
N ALA A 17 -4.44 -27.92 28.91
CA ALA A 17 -3.63 -27.95 27.68
C ALA A 17 -4.10 -26.95 26.61
N TRP A 18 -5.35 -26.51 26.69
CA TRP A 18 -5.99 -25.46 25.91
C TRP A 18 -5.35 -24.07 25.98
N ARG A 19 -4.61 -23.75 27.06
CA ARG A 19 -3.90 -22.46 27.18
C ARG A 19 -2.55 -22.45 26.45
N GLU A 20 -1.91 -23.61 26.34
CA GLU A 20 -0.64 -23.81 25.63
C GLU A 20 -0.86 -24.19 24.16
N PHE A 21 -2.11 -24.47 23.79
CA PHE A 21 -2.46 -24.85 22.44
C PHE A 21 -2.29 -23.67 21.45
N PRO A 22 -1.58 -23.87 20.32
CA PRO A 22 -1.32 -22.84 19.33
C PRO A 22 -2.56 -22.52 18.48
N TRP A 23 -3.39 -21.58 18.94
CA TRP A 23 -4.63 -21.18 18.25
C TRP A 23 -4.42 -20.68 16.81
N TRP A 24 -3.22 -20.22 16.47
CA TRP A 24 -2.84 -19.88 15.09
C TRP A 24 -2.93 -21.09 14.15
N LEU A 25 -2.70 -22.33 14.63
CA LEU A 25 -2.87 -23.54 13.81
C LEU A 25 -4.33 -23.72 13.40
N VAL A 26 -5.28 -23.48 14.30
CA VAL A 26 -6.72 -23.58 13.99
C VAL A 26 -7.09 -22.53 12.95
N ALA A 27 -6.59 -21.30 13.07
CA ALA A 27 -6.81 -20.26 12.07
C ALA A 27 -6.25 -20.67 10.70
N ILE A 28 -5.06 -21.25 10.63
CA ILE A 28 -4.47 -21.77 9.39
C ILE A 28 -5.31 -22.91 8.82
N ILE A 29 -5.72 -23.88 9.63
CA ILE A 29 -6.52 -25.03 9.18
C ILE A 29 -7.87 -24.53 8.61
N ILE A 30 -8.55 -23.64 9.33
CA ILE A 30 -9.81 -23.04 8.86
C ILE A 30 -9.60 -22.28 7.55
N PHE A 31 -8.52 -21.49 7.46
CA PHE A 31 -8.17 -20.76 6.24
C PHE A 31 -7.93 -21.71 5.05
N LEU A 32 -7.14 -22.77 5.24
CA LEU A 32 -6.82 -23.75 4.20
C LEU A 32 -8.06 -24.54 3.75
N ILE A 33 -8.92 -24.95 4.69
CA ILE A 33 -10.18 -25.63 4.37
C ILE A 33 -11.08 -24.70 3.56
N THR A 34 -11.25 -23.45 4.02
CA THR A 34 -12.07 -22.45 3.33
C THR A 34 -11.53 -22.19 1.93
N MET A 35 -10.21 -22.03 1.79
CA MET A 35 -9.55 -21.84 0.49
C MET A 35 -9.76 -23.07 -0.43
N GLY A 36 -9.62 -24.28 0.10
CA GLY A 36 -9.88 -25.51 -0.64
C GLY A 36 -11.32 -25.61 -1.14
N ILE A 37 -12.29 -25.25 -0.30
CA ILE A 37 -13.71 -25.18 -0.69
C ILE A 37 -13.92 -24.11 -1.77
N LEU A 38 -13.36 -22.91 -1.61
CA LEU A 38 -13.47 -21.85 -2.61
C LEU A 38 -12.87 -22.28 -3.96
N ILE A 39 -11.70 -22.90 -3.97
CA ILE A 39 -11.08 -23.41 -5.21
C ILE A 39 -11.92 -24.52 -5.85
N ALA A 40 -12.56 -25.37 -5.06
CA ALA A 40 -13.40 -26.46 -5.58
C ALA A 40 -14.76 -25.97 -6.11
N THR A 41 -15.33 -24.93 -5.49
CA THR A 41 -16.70 -24.47 -5.73
C THR A 41 -16.80 -23.25 -6.64
N GLN A 42 -15.81 -22.36 -6.62
CA GLN A 42 -15.82 -21.11 -7.37
C GLN A 42 -14.96 -21.20 -8.64
N PRO A 43 -15.53 -21.00 -9.85
CA PRO A 43 -14.80 -21.13 -11.11
C PRO A 43 -13.59 -20.21 -11.23
N GLU A 44 -13.67 -18.99 -10.73
CA GLU A 44 -12.57 -18.01 -10.76
C GLU A 44 -11.38 -18.46 -9.90
N PHE A 45 -11.64 -18.94 -8.67
CA PHE A 45 -10.59 -19.45 -7.79
C PHE A 45 -9.98 -20.73 -8.35
N LYS A 46 -10.79 -21.60 -8.98
CA LYS A 46 -10.30 -22.77 -9.69
C LYS A 46 -9.37 -22.39 -10.84
N ARG A 47 -9.75 -21.39 -11.64
CA ARG A 47 -8.93 -20.87 -12.75
C ARG A 47 -7.63 -20.28 -12.26
N ALA A 48 -7.66 -19.46 -11.20
CA ALA A 48 -6.44 -18.91 -10.60
C ALA A 48 -5.53 -20.01 -10.04
N PHE A 49 -6.09 -21.01 -9.35
CA PHE A 49 -5.33 -22.15 -8.84
C PHE A 49 -4.72 -23.00 -9.97
N LEU A 50 -5.49 -23.26 -11.02
CA LEU A 50 -5.01 -23.98 -12.21
C LEU A 50 -3.99 -23.16 -13.01
N PHE A 51 -4.13 -21.83 -13.06
CA PHE A 51 -3.15 -20.92 -13.63
C PHE A 51 -1.83 -20.96 -12.85
N ILE A 52 -1.87 -21.02 -11.51
CA ILE A 52 -0.67 -21.16 -10.69
C ILE A 52 -0.04 -22.56 -10.88
N LYS A 53 -0.87 -23.61 -10.94
CA LYS A 53 -0.39 -24.99 -11.07
C LYS A 53 0.09 -25.34 -12.49
N GLY A 54 -0.47 -24.70 -13.52
CA GLY A 54 -0.26 -25.02 -14.93
C GLY A 54 0.28 -23.89 -15.81
N GLY A 55 0.34 -22.65 -15.32
CA GLY A 55 0.97 -21.49 -15.97
C GLY A 55 2.34 -21.10 -15.41
N PHE A 56 2.80 -21.81 -14.36
CA PHE A 56 4.19 -21.76 -13.86
C PHE A 56 4.82 -23.17 -13.82
N GLY A 57 4.14 -24.17 -14.38
CA GLY A 57 4.43 -25.59 -14.15
C GLY A 57 5.25 -26.29 -15.23
N SER A 58 5.47 -25.66 -16.39
CA SER A 58 6.30 -26.19 -17.47
C SER A 58 7.48 -25.26 -17.74
N LEU A 59 8.64 -25.80 -18.13
CA LEU A 59 9.82 -24.99 -18.51
C LEU A 59 9.56 -24.15 -19.77
N GLU A 60 8.50 -24.46 -20.52
CA GLU A 60 8.09 -23.76 -21.74
C GLU A 60 7.40 -22.43 -21.44
N ASP A 61 6.70 -22.29 -20.30
CA ASP A 61 6.02 -21.06 -19.88
C ASP A 61 6.94 -20.07 -19.12
N PHE A 62 8.15 -20.51 -18.77
CA PHE A 62 9.12 -19.69 -18.03
C PHE A 62 9.43 -18.33 -18.71
N PRO A 63 9.57 -18.23 -20.05
CA PRO A 63 9.75 -16.94 -20.71
C PRO A 63 8.58 -15.98 -20.52
N ASP A 64 7.33 -16.49 -20.52
CA ASP A 64 6.13 -15.66 -20.36
C ASP A 64 5.99 -15.11 -18.93
N VAL A 65 6.31 -15.95 -17.95
CA VAL A 65 6.41 -15.55 -16.54
C VAL A 65 7.45 -14.45 -16.35
N VAL A 66 8.65 -14.63 -16.91
CA VAL A 66 9.73 -13.64 -16.82
C VAL A 66 9.33 -12.34 -17.52
N ALA A 67 8.67 -12.42 -18.68
CA ALA A 67 8.17 -11.25 -19.40
C ALA A 67 7.08 -10.51 -18.60
N LEU A 68 6.15 -11.25 -17.97
CA LEU A 68 5.09 -10.68 -17.14
C LEU A 68 5.67 -9.95 -15.92
N ILE A 69 6.57 -10.60 -15.18
CA ILE A 69 7.25 -10.02 -14.02
C ILE A 69 8.08 -8.81 -14.45
N GLY A 70 8.83 -8.92 -15.55
CA GLY A 70 9.61 -7.83 -16.14
C GLY A 70 8.74 -6.63 -16.44
N LYS A 71 7.60 -6.83 -17.10
CA LYS A 71 6.63 -5.76 -17.38
C LYS A 71 6.10 -5.10 -16.10
N GLY A 72 5.75 -5.91 -15.08
CA GLY A 72 5.31 -5.41 -13.78
C GLY A 72 6.37 -4.52 -13.11
N ILE A 73 7.61 -5.02 -13.03
CA ILE A 73 8.75 -4.28 -12.48
C ILE A 73 8.96 -2.98 -13.27
N SER A 74 8.96 -3.04 -14.60
CA SER A 74 9.15 -1.85 -15.44
C SER A 74 8.09 -0.79 -15.16
N VAL A 75 6.82 -1.17 -15.02
CA VAL A 75 5.73 -0.22 -14.70
C VAL A 75 5.93 0.37 -13.31
N THR A 76 6.26 -0.43 -12.29
CA THR A 76 6.50 0.07 -10.93
C THR A 76 7.69 1.04 -10.88
N VAL A 77 8.82 0.67 -11.48
CA VAL A 77 10.01 1.51 -11.53
C VAL A 77 9.73 2.80 -12.28
N TYR A 78 9.12 2.72 -13.47
CA TYR A 78 8.77 3.88 -14.27
C TYR A 78 7.84 4.84 -13.50
N THR A 79 6.72 4.33 -12.98
CA THR A 79 5.73 5.16 -12.28
C THR A 79 6.29 5.77 -11.01
N THR A 80 7.13 5.04 -10.27
CA THR A 80 7.80 5.55 -9.06
C THR A 80 8.79 6.65 -9.41
N LEU A 81 9.73 6.40 -10.32
CA LEU A 81 10.77 7.39 -10.64
C LEU A 81 10.17 8.67 -11.22
N VAL A 82 9.27 8.54 -12.19
CA VAL A 82 8.65 9.70 -12.85
C VAL A 82 7.71 10.43 -11.88
N GLY A 83 6.87 9.69 -11.15
CA GLY A 83 5.96 10.28 -10.16
C GLY A 83 6.71 11.01 -9.05
N PHE A 84 7.78 10.41 -8.53
CA PHE A 84 8.59 11.02 -7.47
C PHE A 84 9.41 12.21 -7.96
N ALA A 85 9.90 12.19 -9.20
CA ALA A 85 10.55 13.35 -9.81
C ALA A 85 9.60 14.57 -9.84
N PHE A 86 8.35 14.39 -10.25
CA PHE A 86 7.34 15.46 -10.18
C PHE A 86 6.97 15.82 -8.73
N ALA A 87 6.87 14.83 -7.84
CA ALA A 87 6.61 15.07 -6.42
C ALA A 87 7.69 15.96 -5.78
N LEU A 88 8.97 15.76 -6.13
CA LEU A 88 10.07 16.62 -5.67
C LEU A 88 9.88 18.07 -6.12
N VAL A 89 9.49 18.29 -7.37
CA VAL A 89 9.23 19.63 -7.89
C VAL A 89 8.05 20.29 -7.16
N PHE A 90 6.90 19.60 -7.07
CA PHE A 90 5.73 20.15 -6.39
C PHE A 90 5.97 20.36 -4.90
N GLY A 91 6.64 19.42 -4.24
CA GLY A 91 6.99 19.52 -2.84
C GLY A 91 7.94 20.67 -2.58
N LEU A 92 8.95 20.89 -3.44
CA LEU A 92 9.85 22.01 -3.28
C LEU A 92 9.11 23.35 -3.45
N LEU A 93 8.28 23.48 -4.48
CA LEU A 93 7.49 24.69 -4.71
C LEU A 93 6.53 24.99 -3.55
N ALA A 94 5.81 23.97 -3.06
CA ALA A 94 4.91 24.13 -1.93
C ALA A 94 5.67 24.39 -0.62
N GLY A 95 6.80 23.73 -0.39
CA GLY A 95 7.67 23.95 0.77
C GLY A 95 8.18 25.39 0.83
N LEU A 96 8.69 25.90 -0.30
CA LEU A 96 9.08 27.31 -0.46
C LEU A 96 7.88 28.25 -0.30
N GLY A 97 6.72 27.87 -0.83
CA GLY A 97 5.48 28.61 -0.65
C GLY A 97 5.10 28.80 0.82
N ARG A 98 5.27 27.75 1.65
CA ARG A 98 4.92 27.79 3.09
C ARG A 98 5.82 28.70 3.92
N ILE A 99 7.08 28.89 3.53
CA ILE A 99 7.99 29.82 4.21
C ILE A 99 7.94 31.23 3.61
N SER A 100 7.18 31.43 2.54
CA SER A 100 7.09 32.73 1.86
C SER A 100 6.45 33.79 2.75
N SER A 101 6.98 35.02 2.66
CA SER A 101 6.34 36.21 3.24
C SER A 101 5.07 36.61 2.49
N ASN A 102 4.88 36.16 1.24
CA ASN A 102 3.67 36.44 0.48
C ASN A 102 2.49 35.62 1.01
N VAL A 103 1.48 36.33 1.53
CA VAL A 103 0.28 35.75 2.15
C VAL A 103 -0.47 34.80 1.21
N ILE A 104 -0.53 35.10 -0.10
CA ILE A 104 -1.26 34.27 -1.07
C ILE A 104 -0.53 32.95 -1.31
N LEU A 105 0.78 33.00 -1.53
CA LEU A 105 1.60 31.79 -1.75
C LEU A 105 1.60 30.90 -0.49
N ARG A 106 1.75 31.53 0.68
CA ARG A 106 1.75 30.81 1.96
C ARG A 106 0.45 30.08 2.21
N ASN A 107 -0.69 30.76 2.08
CA ASN A 107 -1.98 30.15 2.36
C ASN A 107 -2.36 29.09 1.31
N THR A 108 -2.05 29.30 0.03
CA THR A 108 -2.27 28.29 -1.02
C THR A 108 -1.46 27.02 -0.74
N ALA A 109 -0.18 27.17 -0.36
CA ALA A 109 0.67 26.03 -0.05
C ALA A 109 0.22 25.31 1.23
N ILE A 110 -0.18 26.04 2.28
CA ILE A 110 -0.78 25.46 3.49
C ILE A 110 -2.04 24.69 3.12
N PHE A 111 -2.96 25.27 2.36
CA PHE A 111 -4.20 24.61 1.98
C PHE A 111 -3.96 23.30 1.21
N TYR A 112 -3.12 23.34 0.18
CA TYR A 112 -2.75 22.15 -0.59
C TYR A 112 -2.23 21.03 0.32
N VAL A 113 -1.30 21.37 1.20
CA VAL A 113 -0.63 20.41 2.06
C VAL A 113 -1.55 19.82 3.13
N GLU A 114 -2.26 20.68 3.86
CA GLU A 114 -3.20 20.27 4.92
C GLU A 114 -4.36 19.44 4.34
N PHE A 115 -4.87 19.81 3.16
CA PHE A 115 -5.92 19.05 2.48
C PHE A 115 -5.45 17.64 2.12
N ILE A 116 -4.29 17.51 1.46
CA ILE A 116 -3.77 16.21 1.03
C ILE A 116 -3.44 15.33 2.23
N ARG A 117 -2.90 15.90 3.31
CA ARG A 117 -2.55 15.14 4.52
C ARG A 117 -3.75 14.82 5.42
N GLY A 118 -4.87 15.53 5.25
CA GLY A 118 -6.11 15.30 5.98
C GLY A 118 -7.01 14.21 5.40
N VAL A 119 -6.85 13.85 4.11
CA VAL A 119 -7.66 12.82 3.44
C VAL A 119 -6.89 11.49 3.38
N PRO A 120 -7.55 10.34 3.58
CA PRO A 120 -6.89 9.04 3.44
C PRO A 120 -6.20 8.87 2.08
N THR A 121 -4.91 8.51 2.09
CA THR A 121 -4.08 8.42 0.88
C THR A 121 -4.68 7.53 -0.20
N LEU A 122 -5.26 6.39 0.18
CA LEU A 122 -5.89 5.48 -0.78
C LEU A 122 -7.07 6.14 -1.52
N VAL A 123 -7.88 6.94 -0.81
CA VAL A 123 -8.99 7.69 -1.39
C VAL A 123 -8.48 8.73 -2.39
N LEU A 124 -7.40 9.43 -2.04
CA LEU A 124 -6.78 10.40 -2.95
C LEU A 124 -6.20 9.74 -4.20
N ILE A 125 -5.49 8.61 -4.05
CA ILE A 125 -4.93 7.87 -5.20
C ILE A 125 -6.05 7.50 -6.17
N PHE A 126 -7.14 6.94 -5.68
CA PHE A 126 -8.27 6.56 -6.53
C PHE A 126 -8.99 7.78 -7.12
N THR A 127 -9.23 8.81 -6.33
CA THR A 127 -9.89 10.03 -6.80
C THR A 127 -9.05 10.70 -7.89
N VAL A 128 -7.74 10.85 -7.70
CA VAL A 128 -6.88 11.45 -8.71
C VAL A 128 -6.80 10.59 -9.96
N ALA A 129 -6.53 9.30 -9.81
CA ALA A 129 -6.30 8.41 -10.95
C ALA A 129 -7.56 8.12 -11.77
N PHE A 130 -8.71 7.94 -11.13
CA PHE A 130 -9.94 7.50 -11.80
C PHE A 130 -10.99 8.60 -11.99
N VAL A 131 -10.94 9.69 -11.24
CA VAL A 131 -11.93 10.77 -11.34
C VAL A 131 -11.29 12.04 -11.89
N LEU A 132 -10.30 12.60 -11.19
CA LEU A 132 -9.76 13.93 -11.49
C LEU A 132 -9.01 13.97 -12.83
N VAL A 133 -8.06 13.06 -13.04
CA VAL A 133 -7.25 13.05 -14.28
C VAL A 133 -8.13 12.79 -15.51
N PRO A 134 -9.03 11.78 -15.53
CA PRO A 134 -9.93 11.59 -16.66
C PRO A 134 -10.86 12.79 -16.87
N TRP A 135 -11.41 13.36 -15.79
CA TRP A 135 -12.30 14.53 -15.89
C TRP A 135 -11.61 15.74 -16.55
N ILE A 136 -10.40 16.08 -16.11
CA ILE A 136 -9.61 17.17 -16.69
C ILE A 136 -9.24 16.87 -18.16
N ALA A 137 -8.97 15.61 -18.48
CA ALA A 137 -8.54 15.20 -19.82
C ALA A 137 -9.68 14.98 -20.83
N GLY A 138 -10.94 15.30 -20.48
CA GLY A 138 -12.09 15.21 -21.38
C GLY A 138 -12.95 13.95 -21.22
N GLY A 139 -12.87 13.28 -20.06
CA GLY A 139 -13.71 12.15 -19.68
C GLY A 139 -12.95 10.82 -19.56
N GLU A 140 -13.68 9.74 -19.27
CA GLU A 140 -13.11 8.40 -19.05
C GLU A 140 -12.35 7.87 -20.29
N ASN A 141 -12.81 8.27 -21.48
CA ASN A 141 -12.24 7.93 -22.80
C ASN A 141 -11.13 8.88 -23.27
N SER A 142 -10.59 9.72 -22.38
CA SER A 142 -9.53 10.70 -22.68
C SER A 142 -8.21 10.12 -23.20
N GLY A 143 -8.06 8.80 -23.28
CA GLY A 143 -6.84 8.14 -23.77
C GLY A 143 -5.65 8.24 -22.80
N VAL A 144 -5.80 8.89 -21.64
CA VAL A 144 -4.71 8.99 -20.65
C VAL A 144 -4.41 7.61 -20.08
N SER A 145 -3.18 7.15 -20.24
CA SER A 145 -2.74 5.82 -19.79
C SER A 145 -2.86 5.65 -18.26
N MET A 146 -3.05 4.41 -17.81
CA MET A 146 -3.12 4.10 -16.37
C MET A 146 -1.84 4.47 -15.63
N SER A 147 -0.67 4.26 -16.26
CA SER A 147 0.62 4.65 -15.69
C SER A 147 0.72 6.17 -15.51
N SER A 148 0.24 6.96 -16.47
CA SER A 148 0.23 8.42 -16.35
C SER A 148 -0.71 8.89 -15.22
N ARG A 149 -1.90 8.31 -15.13
CA ARG A 149 -2.85 8.57 -14.02
C ARG A 149 -2.22 8.29 -12.66
N ALA A 150 -1.48 7.18 -12.54
CA ALA A 150 -0.74 6.83 -11.34
C ALA A 150 0.39 7.83 -11.04
N VAL A 151 1.16 8.24 -12.06
CA VAL A 151 2.22 9.26 -11.93
C VAL A 151 1.66 10.58 -11.39
N PHE A 152 0.52 11.05 -11.90
CA PHE A 152 -0.14 12.27 -11.40
C PHE A 152 -0.61 12.13 -9.96
N ALA A 153 -1.23 10.99 -9.61
CA ALA A 153 -1.63 10.72 -8.24
C ALA A 153 -0.43 10.73 -7.29
N LEU A 154 0.66 10.04 -7.64
CA LEU A 154 1.89 10.01 -6.86
C LEU A 154 2.48 11.42 -6.71
N ALA A 155 2.58 12.18 -7.79
CA ALA A 155 3.17 13.51 -7.80
C ALA A 155 2.44 14.47 -6.85
N ILE A 156 1.11 14.54 -6.93
CA ILE A 156 0.30 15.45 -6.12
C ILE A 156 0.32 15.03 -4.65
N ILE A 157 0.24 13.73 -4.37
CA ILE A 157 0.15 13.25 -3.00
C ILE A 157 1.51 13.35 -2.30
N TYR A 158 2.55 12.75 -2.88
CA TYR A 158 3.89 12.79 -2.30
C TYR A 158 4.51 14.18 -2.34
N GLY A 159 4.10 15.04 -3.27
CA GLY A 159 4.48 16.45 -3.27
C GLY A 159 4.10 17.15 -1.97
N ALA A 160 2.92 16.88 -1.41
CA ALA A 160 2.49 17.48 -0.15
C ALA A 160 3.40 17.02 0.99
N PHE A 161 3.61 15.71 1.14
CA PHE A 161 4.50 15.16 2.18
C PHE A 161 5.95 15.67 2.05
N LEU A 162 6.45 15.83 0.83
CA LEU A 162 7.78 16.40 0.58
C LEU A 162 7.84 17.90 0.91
N ALA A 163 6.74 18.65 0.76
CA ALA A 163 6.68 20.05 1.14
C ALA A 163 6.96 20.26 2.63
N GLU A 164 6.44 19.40 3.51
CA GLU A 164 6.81 19.40 4.93
C GLU A 164 8.30 19.18 5.14
N ILE A 165 8.88 18.19 4.46
CA ILE A 165 10.27 17.80 4.62
C ILE A 165 11.18 18.94 4.17
N PHE A 166 10.91 19.54 3.02
CA PHE A 166 11.67 20.69 2.53
C PHE A 166 11.52 21.90 3.43
N ARG A 167 10.29 22.25 3.84
CA ARG A 167 10.04 23.37 4.76
C ARG A 167 10.81 23.17 6.08
N ALA A 168 10.72 21.98 6.66
CA ALA A 168 11.42 21.64 7.90
C ALA A 168 12.95 21.67 7.73
N GLY A 169 13.47 21.19 6.60
CA GLY A 169 14.91 21.23 6.32
C GLY A 169 15.45 22.62 5.98
N ILE A 170 14.59 23.56 5.55
CA ILE A 170 14.99 24.97 5.33
C ILE A 170 14.95 25.76 6.64
N GLU A 171 14.04 25.42 7.55
CA GLU A 171 13.89 26.10 8.85
C GLU A 171 14.73 25.50 9.99
N SER A 172 15.37 24.34 9.78
CA SER A 172 16.25 23.69 10.75
C SER A 172 17.66 24.30 10.78
#